data_AF-A0A6I3ABK6-F1
#
_entry.id   AF-A0A6I3ABK6-F1
#
_cell.length_a   1.000
_cell.length_b   1.000
_cell.length_c   1.000
_cell.angle_alpha   90.00
_cell.angle_beta   90.00
_cell.angle_gamma   90.00
#
_symmetry.space_group_name_H-M   'P 1'
#
loop_
_entity.id
_entity.type
_entity.pdbx_description
1 polymer ?
#
loop_
_entity_poly.entity_id
_entity_poly.type
_entity_poly.pdbx_seq_one_letter_code
_entity_poly.pdbx_strand_id
1 'polypeptide(L)'
;MSIRRRRLSSALVVTLGVAVLSLTAAGCGSDSADTAASPTTVQQVPNLVGTWSGKYEFPSPSKGKVIPAALDLVIERAEGANLFGYESFVDATGKTIKFPLVGTAEVNAATGRADVVMVTTGFYIEISVVDADHLAARFVRTDDKPTTFLVNLTRKK
;
A
#
# COMPACT_ATOMS: atom_id res chain seq x y z
N MET A 1 -50.65 -13.64 -4.93
CA MET A 1 -51.08 -12.97 -3.68
C MET A 1 -49.98 -11.99 -3.28
N SER A 2 -50.22 -10.69 -3.50
CA SER A 2 -49.24 -9.60 -3.42
C SER A 2 -49.29 -8.96 -2.03
N ILE A 3 -48.14 -8.78 -1.38
CA ILE A 3 -48.03 -8.03 -0.12
C ILE A 3 -47.31 -6.71 -0.42
N ARG A 4 -48.11 -5.65 -0.62
CA ARG A 4 -47.66 -4.25 -0.53
C ARG A 4 -47.62 -3.87 0.96
N ARG A 5 -46.49 -3.39 1.46
CA ARG A 5 -46.43 -2.65 2.72
C ARG A 5 -45.80 -1.28 2.51
N ARG A 6 -46.38 -0.32 3.24
CA ARG A 6 -46.52 1.10 2.95
C ARG A 6 -45.23 1.88 3.22
N ARG A 7 -45.05 2.97 2.45
CA ARG A 7 -44.11 4.06 2.75
C ARG A 7 -44.47 4.70 4.08
N LEU A 8 -43.49 4.94 4.94
CA LEU A 8 -43.60 5.88 6.06
C LEU A 8 -42.75 7.10 5.70
N SER A 9 -43.44 8.19 5.37
CA SER A 9 -42.89 9.54 5.37
C SER A 9 -42.92 10.05 6.81
N SER A 10 -41.82 10.60 7.30
CA SER A 10 -41.84 11.59 8.39
C SER A 10 -40.54 12.38 8.34
N ALA A 11 -40.68 13.61 7.85
CA ALA A 11 -39.69 14.66 7.99
C ALA A 11 -39.73 15.20 9.43
N LEU A 12 -38.56 15.47 10.00
CA LEU A 12 -38.44 16.42 11.10
C LEU A 12 -37.21 17.28 10.83
N VAL A 13 -37.46 18.48 10.32
CA VAL A 13 -36.51 19.58 10.32
C VAL A 13 -36.68 20.28 11.66
N VAL A 14 -35.62 20.35 12.46
CA VAL A 14 -35.54 21.26 13.61
C VAL A 14 -34.33 22.15 13.39
N THR A 15 -34.60 23.32 12.83
CA THR A 15 -33.76 24.51 12.96
C THR A 15 -34.19 25.23 14.24
N LEU A 16 -33.24 25.52 15.14
CA LEU A 16 -33.04 26.84 15.76
C LEU A 16 -32.02 26.72 16.90
N GLY A 17 -31.17 27.75 17.01
CA GLY A 17 -30.58 28.13 18.30
C GLY A 17 -29.06 28.24 18.33
N VAL A 18 -28.52 29.25 17.66
CA VAL A 18 -27.19 29.78 18.02
C VAL A 18 -27.35 30.47 19.37
N ALA A 19 -26.86 29.85 20.44
CA ALA A 19 -26.67 30.50 21.73
C ALA A 19 -25.16 30.71 21.94
N VAL A 20 -24.73 31.95 21.71
CA VAL A 20 -23.40 32.42 22.11
C VAL A 20 -23.43 32.62 23.62
N LEU A 21 -22.82 31.72 24.38
CA LEU A 21 -22.49 31.95 25.79
C LEU A 21 -21.05 32.45 25.87
N SER A 22 -20.91 33.76 25.99
CA SER A 22 -19.67 34.44 26.38
C SER A 22 -19.49 34.25 27.89
N LEU A 23 -18.56 33.38 28.31
CA LEU A 23 -18.05 33.36 29.68
C LEU A 23 -16.62 33.91 29.68
N THR A 24 -16.46 35.15 30.15
CA THR A 24 -15.16 35.74 30.46
C THR A 24 -14.83 35.61 31.95
N ALA A 25 -13.82 34.80 32.21
CA ALA A 25 -12.77 34.80 33.25
C ALA A 25 -13.01 35.45 34.63
N ALA A 26 -12.74 34.68 35.69
CA ALA A 26 -11.79 35.04 36.76
C ALA A 26 -11.56 33.84 37.70
N GLY A 27 -10.30 33.46 37.94
CA GLY A 27 -9.93 32.53 39.02
C GLY A 27 -8.64 31.76 38.77
N CYS A 28 -7.54 32.27 39.30
CA CYS A 28 -6.18 31.74 39.23
C CYS A 28 -6.02 30.30 39.74
N GLY A 29 -5.17 29.54 39.07
CA GLY A 29 -4.69 28.22 39.51
C GLY A 29 -3.82 27.59 38.43
N SER A 30 -2.53 27.88 38.50
CA SER A 30 -1.46 27.45 37.60
C SER A 30 -1.27 25.93 37.55
N ASP A 31 -0.68 25.51 36.42
CA ASP A 31 -0.13 24.18 36.11
C ASP A 31 -1.10 23.16 35.51
N SER A 32 -1.90 23.59 34.53
CA SER A 32 -2.21 22.68 33.42
C SER A 32 -1.00 22.69 32.49
N ALA A 33 -0.16 21.66 32.61
CA ALA A 33 0.78 21.29 31.57
C ALA A 33 -0.04 20.88 30.33
N ASP A 34 -0.54 21.89 29.62
CA ASP A 34 -1.10 21.76 28.29
C ASP A 34 0.09 21.53 27.36
N THR A 35 0.68 20.33 27.48
CA THR A 35 1.54 19.79 26.44
C THR A 35 0.59 19.52 25.29
N ALA A 36 0.36 20.55 24.48
CA ALA A 36 -0.21 20.40 23.16
C ALA A 36 0.57 19.26 22.51
N ALA A 37 -0.06 18.09 22.42
CA ALA A 37 0.50 16.97 21.69
C ALA A 37 0.75 17.52 20.29
N SER A 38 2.03 17.72 19.96
CA SER A 38 2.43 18.10 18.62
C SER A 38 1.75 17.12 17.69
N PRO A 39 1.11 17.57 16.59
CA PRO A 39 0.46 16.66 15.66
C PRO A 39 1.50 15.63 15.28
N THR A 40 1.30 14.38 15.71
CA THR A 40 2.15 13.27 15.30
C THR A 40 2.02 13.25 13.79
N THR A 41 3.06 13.67 13.08
CA THR A 41 3.09 13.64 11.62
C THR A 41 2.82 12.20 11.26
N VAL A 42 1.60 11.87 10.82
CA VAL A 42 1.28 10.53 10.38
C VAL A 42 2.16 10.32 9.17
N GLN A 43 3.21 9.54 9.34
CA GLN A 43 4.15 9.28 8.28
C GLN A 43 3.39 8.47 7.23
N GLN A 44 3.17 9.10 6.07
CA GLN A 44 2.40 8.51 4.98
C GLN A 44 3.31 7.63 4.13
N VAL A 45 2.76 6.53 3.62
CA VAL A 45 3.43 5.73 2.59
C VAL A 45 3.73 6.64 1.38
N PRO A 46 4.96 6.67 0.87
CA PRO A 46 5.29 7.41 -0.35
C PRO A 46 4.42 7.01 -1.53
N ASN A 47 4.26 7.87 -2.53
CA ASN A 47 3.54 7.47 -3.74
C ASN A 47 4.32 6.40 -4.51
N LEU A 48 3.80 5.17 -4.51
CA LEU A 48 4.40 4.02 -5.18
C LEU A 48 3.86 3.78 -6.60
N VAL A 49 2.82 4.51 -7.02
CA VAL A 49 2.27 4.39 -8.39
C VAL A 49 3.35 4.68 -9.42
N GLY A 50 3.46 3.81 -10.41
CA GLY A 50 4.48 3.86 -11.46
C GLY A 50 5.06 2.48 -11.79
N THR A 51 6.06 2.49 -12.68
CA THR A 51 6.78 1.30 -13.09
C THR A 51 8.15 1.25 -12.43
N TRP A 52 8.48 0.10 -11.87
CA TRP A 52 9.72 -0.18 -11.18
C TRP A 52 10.40 -1.37 -11.83
N SER A 53 11.67 -1.23 -12.18
CA SER A 53 12.38 -2.25 -12.95
C SER A 53 13.59 -2.76 -12.22
N GLY A 54 13.82 -4.07 -12.31
CA GLY A 54 15.02 -4.68 -11.76
C GLY A 54 15.47 -5.88 -12.59
N LYS A 55 16.66 -6.35 -12.24
CA LYS A 55 17.22 -7.59 -12.76
C LYS A 55 17.40 -8.55 -11.60
N TYR A 56 17.17 -9.82 -11.86
CA TYR A 56 17.34 -10.88 -10.89
C TYR A 56 17.93 -12.12 -11.54
N GLU A 57 18.47 -12.99 -10.70
CA GLU A 57 19.05 -14.25 -11.10
C GLU A 57 18.17 -15.38 -10.60
N PHE A 58 17.56 -16.12 -11.53
CA PHE A 58 16.69 -17.25 -11.21
C PHE A 58 17.48 -18.56 -11.32
N PRO A 59 17.64 -19.34 -10.24
CA PRO A 59 18.19 -20.68 -10.33
C PRO A 59 17.16 -21.59 -11.00
N SER A 60 17.40 -22.00 -12.25
CA SER A 60 16.51 -22.91 -12.96
C SER A 60 16.87 -24.36 -12.64
N PRO A 61 16.05 -25.09 -11.85
CA PRO A 61 16.37 -26.46 -11.46
C PRO A 61 16.34 -27.41 -12.67
N SER A 62 15.51 -27.10 -13.67
CA SER A 62 15.38 -27.86 -14.91
C SER A 62 16.52 -27.66 -15.90
N LYS A 63 17.28 -26.55 -15.78
CA LYS A 63 18.40 -26.24 -16.67
C LYS A 63 19.76 -26.33 -15.99
N GLY A 64 19.80 -26.55 -14.67
CA GLY A 64 21.05 -26.62 -13.89
C GLY A 64 21.88 -25.34 -13.95
N LYS A 65 21.26 -24.19 -14.23
CA LYS A 65 21.93 -22.91 -14.46
C LYS A 65 21.16 -21.76 -13.82
N VAL A 66 21.89 -20.72 -13.44
CA VAL A 66 21.35 -19.42 -13.06
C VAL A 66 21.04 -18.63 -14.33
N ILE A 67 19.83 -18.08 -14.42
CA ILE A 67 19.35 -17.35 -15.58
C ILE A 67 19.13 -15.88 -15.17
N PRO A 68 19.84 -14.92 -15.78
CA PRO A 68 19.52 -13.52 -15.58
C PRO A 68 18.18 -13.21 -16.23
N ALA A 69 17.31 -12.55 -15.48
CA ALA A 69 15.99 -12.13 -15.90
C ALA A 69 15.77 -10.67 -15.54
N ALA A 70 14.89 -10.00 -16.29
CA ALA A 70 14.41 -8.67 -15.98
C ALA A 70 12.92 -8.75 -15.68
N LEU A 71 12.48 -7.95 -14.71
CA LEU A 71 11.06 -7.78 -14.41
C LEU A 71 10.73 -6.30 -14.28
N ASP A 72 9.48 -5.99 -14.57
CA ASP A 72 8.82 -4.75 -14.23
C ASP A 72 7.74 -5.04 -13.18
N LEU A 73 7.80 -4.35 -12.04
CA LEU A 73 6.70 -4.22 -11.11
C LEU A 73 5.96 -2.92 -11.45
N VAL A 74 4.71 -3.04 -11.87
CA VAL A 74 3.85 -1.90 -12.21
C VAL A 74 2.81 -1.75 -11.11
N ILE A 75 2.81 -0.62 -10.41
CA ILE A 75 1.74 -0.24 -9.49
C ILE A 75 0.87 0.77 -10.23
N GLU A 76 -0.33 0.35 -10.62
CA GLU A 76 -1.23 1.14 -11.47
C GLU A 76 -2.02 2.17 -10.66
N ARG A 77 -2.44 1.81 -9.45
CA ARG A 77 -3.20 2.70 -8.57
C ARG A 77 -3.02 2.35 -7.10
N ALA A 78 -3.30 3.34 -6.26
CA ALA A 78 -3.37 3.23 -4.81
C ALA A 78 -4.70 3.77 -4.30
N GLU A 79 -5.33 3.05 -3.38
CA GLU A 79 -6.58 3.42 -2.71
C GLU A 79 -6.37 3.35 -1.19
N GLY A 80 -5.92 4.46 -0.61
CA GLY A 80 -5.41 4.47 0.77
C GLY A 80 -4.15 3.61 0.89
N ALA A 81 -4.16 2.65 1.81
CA ALA A 81 -3.08 1.68 1.97
C ALA A 81 -3.08 0.57 0.91
N ASN A 82 -4.17 0.39 0.15
CA ASN A 82 -4.29 -0.69 -0.82
C ASN A 82 -3.59 -0.33 -2.13
N LEU A 83 -2.84 -1.27 -2.69
CA LEU A 83 -2.11 -1.13 -3.95
C LEU A 83 -2.62 -2.16 -4.96
N PHE A 84 -2.72 -1.73 -6.22
CA PHE A 84 -3.14 -2.58 -7.33
C PHE A 84 -2.13 -2.45 -8.47
N GLY A 85 -1.72 -3.58 -9.03
CA GLY A 85 -0.66 -3.60 -10.03
C GLY A 85 -0.45 -4.96 -10.66
N TYR A 86 0.73 -5.16 -11.23
CA TYR A 86 1.16 -6.44 -11.76
C TYR A 86 2.69 -6.55 -11.83
N GLU A 87 3.19 -7.78 -11.77
CA GLU A 87 4.53 -8.10 -12.28
C GLU A 87 4.42 -8.34 -13.79
N SER A 88 5.40 -7.87 -14.56
CA SER A 88 5.50 -8.11 -15.99
C SER A 88 6.91 -8.53 -16.38
N PHE A 89 7.02 -9.56 -17.21
CA PHE A 89 8.29 -9.97 -17.83
C PHE A 89 8.06 -10.50 -19.25
N VAL A 90 9.15 -10.60 -20.01
CA VAL A 90 9.13 -11.21 -21.35
C VAL A 90 9.62 -12.65 -21.23
N ASP A 91 8.80 -13.60 -21.67
CA ASP A 91 9.16 -15.02 -21.64
C ASP A 91 10.11 -15.40 -22.79
N ALA A 92 10.53 -16.67 -22.82
CA ALA A 92 11.44 -17.17 -23.84
C ALA A 92 10.89 -17.11 -25.28
N THR A 93 9.59 -16.91 -25.45
CA THR A 93 8.93 -16.75 -26.77
C THR A 93 8.83 -15.29 -27.21
N GLY A 94 9.29 -14.35 -26.38
CA GLY A 94 9.14 -12.92 -26.62
C GLY A 94 7.78 -12.37 -26.20
N LYS A 95 6.91 -13.19 -25.59
CA LYS A 95 5.59 -12.76 -25.12
C LYS A 95 5.72 -12.05 -23.77
N THR A 96 5.03 -10.93 -23.63
CA THR A 96 4.86 -10.29 -22.32
C THR A 96 3.86 -11.09 -21.49
N ILE A 97 4.31 -11.54 -20.33
CA ILE A 97 3.51 -12.20 -19.31
C ILE A 97 3.25 -11.18 -18.20
N LYS A 98 2.00 -11.14 -17.70
CA LYS A 98 1.60 -10.28 -16.58
C LYS A 98 0.95 -11.11 -15.48
N PHE A 99 1.37 -10.88 -14.24
CA PHE A 99 0.76 -11.46 -13.05
C PHE A 99 0.09 -10.36 -12.23
N PRO A 100 -1.25 -10.35 -12.11
CA PRO A 100 -1.95 -9.32 -11.36
C PRO A 100 -1.57 -9.41 -9.89
N LEU A 101 -1.34 -8.26 -9.25
CA LEU A 101 -0.94 -8.16 -7.86
C LEU A 101 -1.89 -7.21 -7.13
N VAL A 102 -2.24 -7.60 -5.90
CA VAL A 102 -2.99 -6.75 -4.97
C VAL A 102 -2.24 -6.75 -3.65
N GLY A 103 -2.15 -5.61 -2.99
CA GLY A 103 -1.36 -5.51 -1.78
C GLY A 103 -1.74 -4.38 -0.87
N THR A 104 -0.99 -4.28 0.21
CA THR A 104 -1.14 -3.24 1.23
C THR A 104 0.23 -2.67 1.57
N ALA A 105 0.27 -1.37 1.80
CA ALA A 105 1.43 -0.66 2.31
C ALA A 105 1.16 -0.12 3.71
N GLU A 106 2.11 -0.33 4.61
CA GLU A 106 2.07 0.15 5.98
C GLU A 106 3.36 0.90 6.30
N VAL A 107 3.27 1.94 7.13
CA VAL A 107 4.47 2.58 7.68
C VAL A 107 4.80 1.94 9.02
N ASN A 108 5.98 1.35 9.10
CA ASN A 108 6.52 0.83 10.34
C ASN A 108 6.80 2.00 11.31
N ALA A 109 5.99 2.10 12.37
CA ALA A 109 6.06 3.20 13.32
C ALA A 109 7.42 3.33 14.03
N ALA A 110 8.18 2.24 14.15
CA ALA A 110 9.49 2.25 14.81
C ALA A 110 10.61 2.77 13.90
N THR A 111 10.51 2.54 12.59
CA THR A 111 11.57 2.89 11.62
C THR A 111 11.20 4.04 10.69
N GLY A 112 9.92 4.39 10.62
CA GLY A 112 9.36 5.32 9.64
C GLY A 112 9.38 4.80 8.21
N ARG A 113 9.82 3.55 7.97
CA ARG A 113 9.89 3.00 6.61
C ARG A 113 8.55 2.41 6.21
N ALA A 114 8.22 2.56 4.93
CA ALA A 114 7.08 1.88 4.36
C ALA A 114 7.46 0.45 3.97
N ASP A 115 6.71 -0.51 4.49
CA ASP A 115 6.76 -1.91 4.13
C ASP A 115 5.49 -2.25 3.35
N VAL A 116 5.64 -3.02 2.28
CA VAL A 116 4.55 -3.38 1.37
C VAL A 116 4.54 -4.87 1.18
N VAL A 117 3.34 -5.46 1.17
CA VAL A 117 3.14 -6.84 0.75
C VAL A 117 2.15 -6.85 -0.40
N MET A 118 2.55 -7.41 -1.54
CA MET A 118 1.69 -7.63 -2.70
C MET A 118 1.60 -9.12 -2.99
N VAL A 119 0.39 -9.61 -3.28
CA VAL A 119 0.10 -11.04 -3.42
C VAL A 119 -0.60 -11.33 -4.74
N THR A 120 -0.40 -12.55 -5.22
CA THR A 120 -1.21 -13.18 -6.25
C THR A 120 -1.27 -14.68 -6.02
N THR A 121 -1.98 -15.40 -6.88
CA THR A 121 -1.96 -16.86 -6.83
C THR A 121 -0.56 -17.36 -7.17
N GLY A 122 0.05 -18.11 -6.26
CA GLY A 122 1.33 -18.78 -6.48
C GLY A 122 2.57 -18.01 -6.04
N PHE A 123 2.49 -16.71 -5.77
CA PHE A 123 3.60 -15.98 -5.16
C PHE A 123 3.17 -14.70 -4.45
N TYR A 124 4.06 -14.19 -3.60
CA TYR A 124 3.95 -12.86 -3.00
C TYR A 124 5.27 -12.12 -3.06
N ILE A 125 5.20 -10.80 -2.94
CA ILE A 125 6.32 -9.86 -2.94
C ILE A 125 6.25 -9.07 -1.64
N GLU A 126 7.34 -9.05 -0.89
CA GLU A 126 7.54 -8.09 0.18
C GLU A 126 8.47 -6.99 -0.32
N ILE A 127 8.16 -5.73 -0.05
CA ILE A 127 8.91 -4.59 -0.57
C ILE A 127 9.20 -3.65 0.60
N SER A 128 10.46 -3.30 0.77
CA SER A 128 10.87 -2.18 1.61
C SER A 128 11.17 -0.99 0.71
N VAL A 129 10.56 0.16 1.03
CA VAL A 129 10.83 1.42 0.34
C VAL A 129 12.16 1.98 0.84
N VAL A 130 13.16 2.07 -0.05
CA VAL A 130 14.49 2.59 0.28
C VAL A 130 14.51 4.10 0.17
N ASP A 131 14.05 4.62 -0.97
CA ASP A 131 13.83 6.04 -1.23
C ASP A 131 12.75 6.23 -2.33
N ALA A 132 12.60 7.45 -2.87
CA ALA A 132 11.58 7.77 -3.86
C ALA A 132 11.72 7.01 -5.20
N ASP A 133 12.94 6.58 -5.52
CA ASP A 133 13.32 5.97 -6.80
C ASP A 133 13.86 4.54 -6.65
N HIS A 134 14.04 4.05 -5.42
CA HIS A 134 14.57 2.70 -5.16
C HIS A 134 13.70 1.88 -4.19
N LEU A 135 13.45 0.63 -4.58
CA LEU A 135 12.80 -0.39 -3.75
C LEU A 135 13.71 -1.61 -3.59
N ALA A 136 13.64 -2.25 -2.43
CA ALA A 136 14.19 -3.58 -2.21
C ALA A 136 13.03 -4.58 -2.10
N ALA A 137 12.95 -5.51 -3.05
CA ALA A 137 11.86 -6.48 -3.14
C ALA A 137 12.35 -7.90 -2.90
N ARG A 138 11.60 -8.65 -2.07
CA ARG A 138 11.76 -10.09 -1.84
C ARG A 138 10.59 -10.81 -2.48
N PHE A 139 10.87 -11.61 -3.50
CA PHE A 139 9.87 -12.46 -4.15
C PHE A 139 9.88 -13.83 -3.51
N VAL A 140 8.71 -14.37 -3.20
CA VAL A 140 8.53 -15.70 -2.64
C VAL A 140 7.52 -16.47 -3.48
N ARG A 141 8.00 -17.49 -4.20
CA ARG A 141 7.17 -18.38 -5.02
C ARG A 141 6.76 -19.63 -4.25
N THR A 142 5.52 -20.05 -4.47
CA THR A 142 4.82 -21.11 -3.71
C THR A 142 4.06 -22.09 -4.61
N ASP A 143 3.88 -21.78 -5.89
CA ASP A 143 3.18 -22.60 -6.89
C ASP A 143 4.05 -23.72 -7.51
N ASP A 144 5.36 -23.64 -7.35
CA ASP A 144 6.35 -24.67 -7.72
C ASP A 144 7.25 -24.95 -6.51
N LYS A 145 8.49 -25.43 -6.73
CA LYS A 145 9.52 -25.53 -5.69
C LYS A 145 9.66 -24.18 -4.96
N PRO A 146 9.46 -24.13 -3.63
CA PRO A 146 9.59 -22.91 -2.86
C PRO A 146 10.93 -22.23 -3.15
N THR A 147 10.85 -21.00 -3.65
CA THR A 147 12.03 -20.23 -4.07
C THR A 147 11.87 -18.81 -3.60
N THR A 148 12.97 -18.25 -3.10
CA THR A 148 13.06 -16.84 -2.71
C THR A 148 14.23 -16.19 -3.41
N PHE A 149 14.02 -14.97 -3.88
CA PHE A 149 15.09 -14.13 -4.44
C PHE A 149 14.85 -12.66 -4.11
N LEU A 150 15.93 -11.89 -4.09
CA LEU A 150 15.94 -10.46 -3.82
C LEU A 150 16.18 -9.68 -5.10
N VAL A 151 15.47 -8.57 -5.26
CA VAL A 151 15.56 -7.70 -6.44
C VAL A 151 15.58 -6.25 -5.97
N ASN A 152 16.59 -5.50 -6.40
CA ASN A 152 16.56 -4.04 -6.29
C ASN A 152 15.82 -3.49 -7.51
N LEU A 153 14.79 -2.69 -7.27
CA LEU A 153 14.00 -2.07 -8.32
C LEU A 153 14.28 -0.56 -8.35
N THR A 154 14.41 -0.02 -9.56
CA THR A 154 14.54 1.42 -9.81
C THR A 154 13.32 1.92 -10.54
N ARG A 155 12.81 3.10 -10.15
CA ARG A 155 11.69 3.75 -10.84
C ARG A 155 12.08 4.07 -12.28
N LYS A 156 11.24 3.68 -13.24
CA LYS A 156 11.35 4.13 -14.63
C LYS A 156 10.86 5.57 -14.74
N LYS A 157 11.65 6.40 -15.40
CA LYS A 157 11.32 7.80 -15.72
C LYS A 157 10.49 7.89 -16.99
#